data_AF-A0A645F5U3-F1
#
_entry.id   AF-A0A645F5U3-F1
#
_cell.length_a   1.000
_cell.length_b   1.000
_cell.length_c   1.000
_cell.angle_alpha   90.00
_cell.angle_beta   90.00
_cell.angle_gamma   90.00
#
_symmetry.space_group_name_H-M   'P 1'
#
loop_
_entity.id
_entity.type
_entity.pdbx_description
1 polymer ?
#
loop_
_entity_poly.entity_id
_entity_poly.type
_entity_poly.pdbx_seq_one_letter_code
_entity_poly.pdbx_strand_id
1 'polypeptide(L)' 'MDDEPPKASNPLLAIENLLLTPHNAALTSDAKIRMALFAAQGIDEVLSGKTPSWPVNNPPVPRASMEVL' A
#
# COMPACT_ATOMS: atom_id res chain seq x y z
N MET A 1 10.03 -15.45 -6.04
CA MET A 1 9.19 -15.84 -4.87
C MET A 1 7.85 -15.24 -5.22
N ASP A 2 6.92 -16.08 -5.63
CA ASP A 2 5.68 -15.57 -6.25
C ASP A 2 4.47 -15.87 -5.36
N ASP A 3 4.62 -16.82 -4.42
CA ASP A 3 3.64 -17.18 -3.40
C ASP A 3 3.99 -16.53 -2.05
N GLU A 4 2.99 -15.92 -1.41
CA GLU A 4 3.07 -15.45 -0.01
C GLU A 4 1.98 -16.11 0.85
N PRO A 5 2.35 -16.86 1.92
CA PRO A 5 3.73 -17.17 2.32
C PRO A 5 4.43 -18.13 1.33
N PRO A 6 5.77 -18.16 1.28
CA PRO A 6 6.49 -19.09 0.44
C PRO A 6 6.13 -20.54 0.75
N LYS A 7 5.99 -21.39 -0.29
CA LYS A 7 5.83 -22.84 -0.12
C LYS A 7 6.98 -23.40 0.72
N ALA A 8 6.68 -24.35 1.59
CA ALA A 8 7.69 -24.98 2.44
C ALA A 8 8.84 -25.65 1.64
N SER A 9 8.55 -26.10 0.42
CA SER A 9 9.54 -26.68 -0.51
C SER A 9 10.34 -25.64 -1.30
N ASN A 10 10.20 -24.33 -1.01
CA ASN A 10 10.90 -23.28 -1.76
C ASN A 10 12.41 -23.36 -1.49
N PRO A 11 13.25 -23.52 -2.52
CA PRO A 11 14.69 -23.73 -2.35
C PRO A 11 15.40 -22.56 -1.66
N LEU A 12 14.84 -21.36 -1.71
CA LEU A 12 15.41 -20.19 -1.05
C LEU A 12 15.37 -20.31 0.48
N LEU A 13 14.47 -21.13 1.05
CA LEU A 13 14.39 -21.36 2.49
C LEU A 13 15.55 -22.23 3.02
N ALA A 14 16.31 -22.89 2.14
CA ALA A 14 17.40 -23.79 2.52
C ALA A 14 18.80 -23.17 2.37
N ILE A 15 18.92 -21.90 1.95
CA ILE A 15 20.20 -21.23 1.72
C ILE A 15 20.72 -20.64 3.03
N GLU A 16 21.84 -21.15 3.55
CA GLU A 16 22.39 -20.78 4.86
C GLU A 16 22.79 -19.30 4.98
N ASN A 17 23.26 -18.70 3.89
CA ASN A 17 23.76 -17.32 3.85
C ASN A 17 22.74 -16.31 3.31
N LEU A 18 21.45 -16.66 3.33
CA LEU A 18 20.36 -15.80 2.89
C LEU A 18 19.51 -15.33 4.07
N LEU A 19 19.37 -14.01 4.23
CA LEU A 19 18.46 -13.41 5.20
C LEU A 19 17.10 -13.14 4.54
N LEU A 20 16.04 -13.75 5.09
CA LEU A 20 14.67 -13.58 4.62
C LEU A 20 13.82 -12.90 5.69
N THR A 21 12.89 -12.04 5.27
CA THR A 21 11.90 -11.41 6.14
C THR A 21 10.49 -11.72 5.60
N PRO A 22 9.52 -12.08 6.47
CA PRO A 22 8.21 -12.55 6.04
C PRO A 22 7.26 -11.37 5.72
N HIS A 23 7.54 -10.64 4.63
CA HIS A 23 6.76 -9.47 4.18
C HIS A 23 6.32 -8.55 5.35
N ASN A 24 7.26 -8.21 6.24
CA ASN A 24 6.96 -7.48 7.47
C ASN A 24 7.65 -6.12 7.59
N ALA A 25 8.18 -5.60 6.48
CA ALA A 25 8.93 -4.35 6.45
C ALA A 25 8.14 -3.15 7.03
N ALA A 26 6.82 -3.11 6.84
CA ALA A 26 5.96 -2.01 7.29
C ALA A 26 5.21 -2.28 8.61
N LEU A 27 5.41 -3.43 9.27
CA LEU A 27 4.52 -3.92 10.34
C LEU A 27 4.77 -3.35 11.76
N THR A 28 5.26 -2.12 11.88
CA THR A 28 5.30 -1.42 13.18
C THR A 28 3.92 -0.84 13.54
N SER A 29 3.62 -0.68 14.82
CA SER A 29 2.33 -0.13 15.27
C SER A 29 2.06 1.26 14.68
N ASP A 30 3.06 2.14 14.75
CA ASP A 30 2.96 3.51 14.26
C ASP A 30 2.79 3.57 12.74
N ALA A 31 3.50 2.73 11.99
CA ALA A 31 3.36 2.67 10.54
C ALA A 31 1.96 2.19 10.14
N LYS A 32 1.44 1.15 10.79
CA LYS A 32 0.07 0.65 10.53
C LYS A 32 -1.00 1.71 10.78
N ILE A 33 -0.89 2.47 11.88
CA ILE A 33 -1.81 3.57 12.19
C ILE A 33 -1.75 4.66 11.11
N ARG A 34 -0.54 5.09 10.71
CA ARG A 34 -0.37 6.09 9.66
C ARG A 34 -0.87 5.61 8.29
N MET A 35 -0.61 4.36 7.93
CA MET A 35 -1.12 3.76 6.70
C MET A 35 -2.65 3.80 6.64
N ALA A 36 -3.32 3.38 7.72
CA ALA A 36 -4.78 3.41 7.79
C ALA A 36 -5.33 4.84 7.70
N LEU A 37 -4.72 5.78 8.42
CA LEU A 37 -5.11 7.18 8.38
C LEU A 37 -4.95 7.79 6.98
N PHE A 38 -3.80 7.58 6.34
CA PHE A 38 -3.52 8.16 5.03
C PHE A 38 -4.38 7.54 3.92
N ALA A 39 -4.74 6.26 4.03
CA ALA A 39 -5.71 5.65 3.14
C ALA A 39 -7.10 6.32 3.26
N ALA A 40 -7.57 6.54 4.49
CA ALA A 40 -8.83 7.24 4.72
C ALA A 40 -8.77 8.71 4.26
N GLN A 41 -7.66 9.39 4.51
CA GLN A 41 -7.42 10.77 4.06
C GLN A 41 -7.49 10.88 2.53
N GLY A 42 -6.83 10.00 1.79
CA GLY A 42 -6.88 10.02 0.32
C GLY A 42 -8.29 9.82 -0.23
N ILE A 43 -9.11 8.99 0.42
CA ILE A 43 -10.53 8.81 0.07
C ILE A 43 -11.31 10.10 0.32
N ASP A 44 -11.16 10.70 1.50
CA ASP A 44 -11.81 11.97 1.85
C ASP A 44 -11.43 13.09 0.88
N GLU A 45 -10.14 13.20 0.55
CA GLU A 45 -9.64 14.21 -0.39
C GLU A 45 -10.35 14.10 -1.75
N VAL A 46 -10.41 12.90 -2.34
CA VAL A 46 -11.09 12.70 -3.64
C VAL A 46 -12.57 13.05 -3.56
N LEU A 47 -13.28 12.54 -2.54
CA LEU A 47 -14.73 12.71 -2.42
C LEU A 47 -15.12 14.14 -2.03
N SER A 48 -14.22 14.87 -1.36
CA SER A 48 -14.38 16.29 -1.03
C SER A 48 -13.92 17.24 -2.14
N GLY A 49 -13.60 16.73 -3.33
CA GLY A 49 -13.19 17.54 -4.48
C GLY A 49 -11.75 18.07 -4.40
N LYS A 50 -10.92 17.52 -3.52
CA LYS A 50 -9.50 17.87 -3.37
C LYS A 50 -8.61 16.93 -4.18
N THR A 51 -7.45 17.42 -4.58
CA THR A 51 -6.39 16.56 -5.12
C THR A 51 -5.83 15.68 -4.01
N PRO A 52 -5.71 14.35 -4.20
CA PRO A 52 -5.09 13.47 -3.21
C PRO A 52 -3.66 13.90 -2.90
N SER A 53 -3.23 13.73 -1.65
CA SER A 53 -1.88 14.07 -1.20
C SER A 53 -0.79 13.22 -1.86
N TRP A 54 -1.08 11.95 -2.16
CA TRP A 54 -0.15 11.01 -2.80
C TRP A 54 -0.81 10.26 -3.96
N PRO A 55 -1.10 10.94 -5.08
CA PRO A 55 -1.74 10.30 -6.22
C PRO A 55 -0.75 9.38 -6.93
N VAL A 56 -1.15 8.14 -7.19
CA VAL A 56 -0.35 7.20 -8.00
C VAL A 56 -0.37 7.61 -9.48
N ASN A 57 -1.46 8.20 -9.94
CA ASN A 57 -1.66 8.64 -11.31
C ASN A 57 -2.36 10.00 -11.38
N ASN A 58 -2.29 10.64 -12.56
CA ASN A 58 -2.99 11.89 -12.88
C ASN A 58 -3.97 11.64 -14.04
N PRO A 59 -5.20 11.18 -13.77
CA PRO A 59 -6.17 10.95 -14.82
C PRO A 59 -6.55 12.28 -15.51
N PRO A 60 -6.81 12.28 -16.83
CA PRO A 60 -7.20 13.48 -17.56
C PRO A 60 -8.54 14.07 -17.10
N VAL A 61 -9.39 13.24 -16.49
CA VAL A 61 -10.64 13.67 -15.83
C VAL A 61 -10.63 13.16 -14.39
N PRO A 62 -10.10 13.92 -13.43
CA PRO A 62 -10.10 13.54 -12.02
C PRO A 62 -11.51 13.48 -11.43
N ARG A 63 -11.77 12.48 -10.57
CA ARG A 63 -13.03 12.42 -9.81
C ARG A 63 -13.22 13.65 -8.91
N ALA A 64 -12.12 14.20 -8.39
CA ALA A 64 -12.11 15.41 -7.58
C ALA A 64 -12.64 16.66 -8.33
N SER A 65 -12.61 16.68 -9.67
CA SER A 65 -13.10 17.80 -10.47
C SER A 65 -14.52 17.62 -11.00
N MET A 66 -15.23 16.55 -10.59
CA MET A 66 -16.64 16.38 -10.93
C MET A 66 -17.49 16.96 -9.79
N GLU A 67 -18.41 17.87 -10.12
CA GLU A 67 -19.38 18.39 -9.14
C GLU A 67 -20.15 17.22 -8.51
N VAL A 68 -20.27 17.24 -7.19
CA VAL A 68 -21.10 16.29 -6.44
C VAL A 68 -22.55 16.60 -6.81
N LEU A 69 -23.15 15.75 -7.65
CA LEU A 69 -24.60 15.77 -7.94
C LEU A 69 -25.42 15.53 -6.68
#